data_AF-A0A6A7K2A0-F1
#
_entry.id   AF-A0A6A7K2A0-F1
#
_cell.length_a   1.000
_cell.length_b   1.000
_cell.length_c   1.000
_cell.angle_alpha   90.00
_cell.angle_beta   90.00
_cell.angle_gamma   90.00
#
_symmetry.space_group_name_H-M   'P 1'
#
loop_
_entity.id
_entity.type
_entity.pdbx_description
1 polymer ?
#
loop_
_entity_poly.entity_id
_entity_poly.type
_entity_poly.pdbx_seq_one_letter_code
_entity_poly.pdbx_strand_id
1 'polypeptide(L)'
;MKHWWKNAVIYQIYPKSFQDSNGDGIGDLQGIIQRLPYLNKLGIDAIWLSPVYKSPGIDNGYDISDYENIDPSFGTMDDMTELIQQAQKQNIRIIMDLVVNHTSDKHPWFMESRKSKNNPYRNFYIWRDPVNGHEPNNLQFGFLGSAWKYDKESK
;
A
#
# COMPACT_ATOMS: atom_id res chain seq x y z
N MET A 1 19.29 -15.09 23.05
CA MET A 1 18.92 -13.67 22.85
C MET A 1 17.41 -13.55 22.79
N LYS A 2 16.78 -12.61 23.52
CA LYS A 2 15.34 -12.33 23.35
C LYS A 2 15.16 -11.52 22.06
N HIS A 3 14.22 -11.90 21.20
CA HIS A 3 13.87 -11.11 20.02
C HIS A 3 13.23 -9.78 20.44
N TRP A 4 13.64 -8.67 19.82
CA TRP A 4 13.19 -7.32 20.19
C TRP A 4 11.66 -7.16 20.13
N TRP A 5 11.05 -7.68 19.06
CA TRP A 5 9.62 -7.54 18.77
C TRP A 5 8.70 -8.19 19.80
N LYS A 6 9.19 -9.13 20.63
CA LYS A 6 8.37 -9.77 21.67
C LYS A 6 7.98 -8.83 22.81
N ASN A 7 8.71 -7.73 22.99
CA ASN A 7 8.44 -6.74 24.04
C ASN A 7 8.28 -5.33 23.47
N ALA A 8 8.10 -5.20 22.15
CA ALA A 8 8.04 -3.92 21.48
C ALA A 8 6.66 -3.27 21.64
N VAL A 9 6.65 -1.95 21.84
CA VAL A 9 5.45 -1.11 21.68
C VAL A 9 5.41 -0.60 20.25
N ILE A 10 4.41 -1.05 19.48
CA ILE A 10 4.22 -0.68 18.08
C ILE A 10 3.11 0.37 17.99
N TYR A 11 3.38 1.46 17.29
CA TYR A 11 2.41 2.52 17.02
C TYR A 11 2.05 2.54 15.53
N GLN A 12 0.77 2.39 15.21
CA GLN A 12 0.33 2.45 13.81
C GLN A 12 0.09 3.89 13.38
N ILE A 13 0.60 4.26 12.21
CA ILE A 13 0.34 5.55 11.58
C ILE A 13 -0.49 5.33 10.31
N TYR A 14 -1.61 6.03 10.24
CA TYR A 14 -2.34 6.26 8.99
C TYR A 14 -1.89 7.63 8.43
N PRO A 15 -1.02 7.67 7.40
CA PRO A 15 -0.25 8.85 7.02
C PRO A 15 -1.13 10.04 6.66
N LYS A 16 -2.16 9.79 5.84
CA LYS A 16 -3.10 10.79 5.33
C LYS A 16 -3.77 11.66 6.39
N SER A 17 -3.87 11.18 7.64
CA SER A 17 -4.56 11.88 8.73
C SER A 17 -3.67 12.11 9.96
N PHE A 18 -2.36 11.86 9.86
CA PHE A 18 -1.47 11.99 10.99
C PHE A 18 -0.96 13.42 11.18
N GLN A 19 -0.25 13.96 10.19
CA GLN A 19 0.27 15.33 10.22
C GLN A 19 0.57 15.81 8.80
N ASP A 20 -0.12 16.88 8.39
CA ASP A 20 0.20 17.66 7.18
C ASP A 20 1.35 18.62 7.48
N SER A 21 2.36 18.68 6.60
CA SER A 21 3.52 19.56 6.73
C SER A 21 3.57 20.69 5.69
N ASN A 22 2.76 20.63 4.63
CA ASN A 22 2.82 21.54 3.48
C ASN A 22 1.54 22.39 3.31
N GLY A 23 0.47 22.09 4.04
CA GLY A 23 -0.79 22.83 4.06
C GLY A 23 -1.82 22.42 3.00
N ASP A 24 -1.64 21.28 2.32
CA ASP A 24 -2.59 20.77 1.33
C ASP A 24 -3.79 19.99 1.93
N GLY A 25 -3.77 19.76 3.25
CA GLY A 25 -4.81 19.05 4.00
C GLY A 25 -4.61 17.53 4.06
N ILE A 26 -3.50 17.00 3.54
CA ILE A 26 -3.13 15.59 3.56
C ILE A 26 -1.89 15.39 4.42
N GLY A 27 -1.95 14.45 5.36
CA GLY A 27 -0.76 14.10 6.13
C GLY A 27 0.30 13.40 5.27
N ASP A 28 1.56 13.73 5.51
CA ASP A 28 2.70 13.37 4.64
C ASP A 28 3.92 12.86 5.43
N LEU A 29 4.96 12.39 4.73
CA LEU A 29 6.15 11.80 5.35
C LEU A 29 6.95 12.83 6.18
N GLN A 30 7.03 14.08 5.74
CA GLN A 30 7.71 15.15 6.47
C GLN A 30 6.96 15.49 7.77
N GLY A 31 5.63 15.41 7.77
CA GLY A 31 4.80 15.52 8.96
C GLY A 31 5.07 14.40 9.96
N ILE A 32 5.29 13.17 9.50
CA ILE A 32 5.71 12.06 10.38
C ILE A 32 7.09 12.34 10.98
N ILE A 33 8.06 12.80 10.17
CA ILE A 33 9.41 13.15 10.62
C ILE A 33 9.35 14.20 11.74
N GLN A 34 8.55 15.26 11.59
CA GLN A 34 8.37 16.30 12.60
C GLN A 34 7.81 15.78 13.93
N ARG A 35 7.09 14.65 13.93
CA ARG A 35 6.50 14.03 15.12
C ARG A 35 7.35 12.93 15.74
N LEU A 36 8.49 12.55 15.16
CA LEU A 36 9.40 11.57 15.75
C LEU A 36 9.82 11.91 17.20
N PRO A 37 10.12 13.18 17.58
CA PRO A 37 10.42 13.50 18.98
C PRO A 37 9.26 13.23 19.94
N TYR A 38 8.01 13.45 19.48
CA TYR A 38 6.82 13.11 20.26
C TYR A 38 6.68 11.60 20.42
N LEU A 39 6.87 10.84 19.35
CA LEU A 39 6.78 9.38 19.37
C LEU A 39 7.88 8.75 20.24
N ASN A 40 9.09 9.30 20.20
CA ASN A 40 10.17 8.89 21.09
C ASN A 40 9.83 9.17 22.56
N LYS A 41 9.29 10.36 22.88
CA LYS A 41 8.82 10.70 24.23
C LYS A 41 7.70 9.77 24.71
N LEU A 42 6.81 9.36 23.80
CA LEU A 42 5.75 8.39 24.09
C LEU A 42 6.34 7.00 24.45
N GLY A 43 7.54 6.69 23.96
CA GLY A 43 8.27 5.45 24.30
C GLY A 43 8.00 4.29 23.34
N ILE A 44 7.69 4.57 22.07
CA ILE A 44 7.45 3.52 21.07
C ILE A 44 8.76 2.93 20.55
N ASP A 45 8.75 1.65 20.18
CA ASP A 45 9.91 0.96 19.59
C ASP A 45 9.82 0.90 18.05
N ALA A 46 8.61 0.93 17.51
CA ALA A 46 8.39 0.85 16.08
C ALA A 46 7.12 1.59 15.63
N ILE A 47 7.18 2.13 14.42
CA ILE A 47 6.03 2.60 13.66
C ILE A 47 5.61 1.48 12.70
N TRP A 48 4.34 1.10 12.71
CA TRP A 48 3.71 0.39 11.60
C TRP A 48 3.06 1.42 10.68
N LEU A 49 3.64 1.62 9.52
CA LEU A 49 3.20 2.61 8.55
C LEU A 49 2.22 1.98 7.57
N SER A 50 0.98 2.49 7.56
CA SER A 50 -0.01 2.15 6.54
C SER A 50 0.51 2.53 5.14
N PRO A 51 -0.03 2.00 4.04
CA PRO A 51 0.55 2.17 2.70
C PRO A 51 0.84 3.63 2.30
N VAL A 52 2.07 3.86 1.83
CA VAL A 52 2.53 5.12 1.22
C VAL A 52 3.04 4.92 -0.21
N TYR A 53 2.87 3.72 -0.76
CA TYR A 53 3.23 3.39 -2.14
C TYR A 53 2.35 4.12 -3.13
N LYS A 54 2.85 4.34 -4.34
CA LYS A 54 2.09 4.98 -5.41
C LYS A 54 0.80 4.22 -5.71
N SER A 55 -0.32 4.89 -5.56
CA SER A 55 -1.65 4.29 -5.66
C SER A 55 -2.65 5.23 -6.34
N PRO A 56 -3.67 4.71 -7.05
CA PRO A 56 -4.81 5.52 -7.46
C PRO A 56 -5.66 6.02 -6.28
N GLY A 57 -5.48 5.43 -5.08
CA GLY A 57 -6.15 5.85 -3.85
C GLY A 57 -7.61 5.43 -3.76
N ILE A 58 -8.05 4.43 -4.52
CA ILE A 58 -9.45 3.95 -4.50
C ILE A 58 -9.73 3.20 -3.20
N ASP A 59 -8.74 2.46 -2.69
CA ASP A 59 -8.79 1.73 -1.43
C ASP A 59 -7.76 2.29 -0.44
N ASN A 60 -7.68 3.62 -0.33
CA ASN A 60 -6.80 4.34 0.60
C ASN A 60 -5.32 3.88 0.58
N GLY A 61 -4.79 3.53 -0.59
CA GLY A 61 -3.39 3.15 -0.77
C GLY A 61 -3.14 1.64 -0.83
N TYR A 62 -4.14 0.79 -0.53
CA TYR A 62 -4.01 -0.67 -0.63
C TYR A 62 -4.08 -1.16 -2.10
N ASP A 63 -4.64 -0.36 -3.01
CA ASP A 63 -4.58 -0.57 -4.45
C ASP A 63 -3.25 -0.02 -5.02
N ILE A 64 -2.15 -0.75 -4.82
CA ILE A 64 -0.79 -0.32 -5.22
C ILE A 64 -0.59 -0.43 -6.74
N SER A 65 -0.15 0.66 -7.37
CA SER A 65 0.18 0.72 -8.81
C SER A 65 1.69 0.62 -9.09
N ASP A 66 2.53 0.87 -8.09
CA ASP A 66 3.98 0.73 -8.17
C ASP A 66 4.55 0.52 -6.76
N TYR A 67 5.16 -0.66 -6.53
CA TYR A 67 5.70 -1.05 -5.23
C TYR A 67 7.03 -0.36 -4.88
N GLU A 68 7.70 0.25 -5.85
CA GLU A 68 9.04 0.83 -5.68
C GLU A 68 9.00 2.37 -5.63
N ASN A 69 7.82 2.97 -5.71
CA ASN A 69 7.65 4.42 -5.65
C ASN A 69 6.70 4.83 -4.53
N ILE A 70 7.01 5.97 -3.92
CA ILE A 70 6.14 6.63 -2.94
C ILE A 70 5.04 7.39 -3.69
N ASP A 71 3.84 7.44 -3.11
CA ASP A 71 2.77 8.27 -3.63
C ASP A 71 3.14 9.76 -3.51
N PRO A 72 3.05 10.54 -4.60
CA PRO A 72 3.34 11.97 -4.56
C PRO A 72 2.54 12.76 -3.53
N SER A 73 1.36 12.27 -3.08
CA SER A 73 0.60 12.92 -2.00
C SER A 73 1.26 12.82 -0.63
N PHE A 74 2.22 11.90 -0.45
CA PHE A 74 2.94 11.71 0.81
C PHE A 74 4.38 12.22 0.75
N GLY A 75 4.92 12.48 -0.44
CA GLY A 75 6.27 12.98 -0.66
C GLY A 75 7.03 12.14 -1.70
N THR A 76 8.32 11.99 -1.47
CA THR A 76 9.27 11.35 -2.39
C THR A 76 9.98 10.15 -1.76
N MET A 77 10.73 9.41 -2.58
CA MET A 77 11.60 8.35 -2.06
C MET A 77 12.72 8.90 -1.16
N ASP A 78 13.15 10.14 -1.39
CA ASP A 78 14.13 10.81 -0.53
C ASP A 78 13.52 11.11 0.84
N ASP A 79 12.26 11.56 0.89
CA ASP A 79 11.54 11.77 2.17
C ASP A 79 11.38 10.45 2.95
N MET A 80 11.11 9.34 2.25
CA MET A 80 11.03 8.02 2.90
C MET A 80 12.40 7.58 3.44
N THR A 81 13.46 7.82 2.68
CA THR A 81 14.84 7.56 3.12
C THR A 81 15.18 8.40 4.34
N GLU A 82 14.80 9.68 4.34
CA GLU A 82 14.97 10.57 5.49
C GLU A 82 14.19 10.05 6.71
N LEU A 83 12.91 9.68 6.55
CA LEU A 83 12.10 9.13 7.64
C LEU A 83 12.77 7.93 8.30
N ILE A 84 13.26 6.97 7.52
CA ILE A 84 13.96 5.80 8.03
C ILE A 84 15.21 6.22 8.82
N GLN A 85 16.02 7.14 8.27
CA GLN A 85 17.25 7.60 8.92
C GLN A 85 16.97 8.36 10.21
N GLN A 86 15.99 9.26 10.23
CA GLN A 86 15.63 10.05 11.41
C GLN A 86 14.98 9.18 12.48
N ALA A 87 14.11 8.24 12.11
CA ALA A 87 13.53 7.28 13.04
C ALA A 87 14.61 6.41 13.69
N GLN A 88 15.60 5.95 12.91
CA GLN A 88 16.72 5.18 13.43
C GLN A 88 17.54 5.97 14.47
N LYS A 89 17.78 7.27 14.28
CA LYS A 89 18.45 8.12 15.28
C LYS A 89 17.67 8.20 16.60
N GLN A 90 16.35 8.01 16.56
CA GLN A 90 15.46 7.96 17.72
C GLN A 90 15.28 6.51 18.25
N ASN A 91 16.02 5.53 17.72
CA ASN A 91 15.84 4.09 17.99
C ASN A 91 14.43 3.56 17.64
N ILE A 92 13.70 4.23 16.76
CA ILE A 92 12.38 3.82 16.28
C ILE A 92 12.56 3.06 14.97
N ARG A 93 11.97 1.86 14.88
CA ARG A 93 11.95 1.04 13.65
C ARG A 93 10.75 1.43 12.78
N ILE A 94 10.89 1.29 11.46
CA ILE A 94 9.77 1.42 10.53
C ILE A 94 9.40 0.03 10.01
N ILE A 95 8.12 -0.32 10.10
CA ILE A 95 7.51 -1.52 9.53
C ILE A 95 6.53 -1.05 8.47
N MET A 96 6.67 -1.55 7.24
CA MET A 96 5.79 -1.23 6.13
C MET A 96 4.65 -2.24 6.03
N ASP A 97 3.47 -1.79 5.61
CA ASP A 97 2.44 -2.70 5.11
C ASP A 97 2.89 -3.40 3.83
N LEU A 98 2.80 -4.74 3.79
CA LEU A 98 3.12 -5.54 2.62
C LEU A 98 1.85 -6.07 1.96
N VAL A 99 1.35 -5.36 0.94
CA VAL A 99 0.11 -5.70 0.24
C VAL A 99 0.41 -6.47 -1.04
N VAL A 100 0.49 -7.80 -0.94
CA VAL A 100 0.91 -8.68 -2.06
C VAL A 100 -0.16 -9.70 -2.48
N ASN A 101 -1.36 -9.61 -1.90
CA ASN A 101 -2.50 -10.41 -2.33
C ASN A 101 -3.09 -9.92 -3.67
N HIS A 102 -3.04 -8.61 -3.92
CA HIS A 102 -3.54 -7.94 -5.12
C HIS A 102 -2.69 -6.71 -5.45
N THR A 103 -2.86 -6.19 -6.66
CA THR A 103 -2.35 -4.88 -7.09
C THR A 103 -3.52 -4.02 -7.59
N SER A 104 -3.28 -2.73 -7.80
CA SER A 104 -4.16 -1.88 -8.62
C SER A 104 -4.33 -2.46 -10.04
N ASP A 105 -5.48 -2.21 -10.66
CA ASP A 105 -5.71 -2.43 -12.09
C ASP A 105 -4.91 -1.46 -12.98
N LYS A 106 -4.32 -0.42 -12.40
CA LYS A 106 -3.35 0.47 -13.06
C LYS A 106 -1.90 0.02 -12.89
N HIS A 107 -1.64 -1.09 -12.19
CA HIS A 107 -0.29 -1.65 -12.08
C HIS A 107 0.21 -2.11 -13.45
N PRO A 108 1.48 -1.88 -13.84
CA PRO A 108 2.02 -2.30 -15.12
C PRO A 108 1.77 -3.78 -15.44
N TRP A 109 1.92 -4.66 -14.45
CA TRP A 109 1.62 -6.09 -14.60
C TRP A 109 0.15 -6.36 -14.97
N PHE A 110 -0.82 -5.68 -14.35
CA PHE A 110 -2.23 -5.87 -14.70
C PHE A 110 -2.52 -5.33 -16.09
N MET A 111 -2.01 -4.13 -16.39
CA MET A 111 -2.13 -3.51 -17.72
C MET A 111 -1.54 -4.39 -18.81
N GLU A 112 -0.42 -5.08 -18.58
CA GLU A 112 0.13 -6.07 -19.52
C GLU A 112 -0.72 -7.36 -19.56
N SER A 113 -1.07 -7.90 -18.40
CA SER A 113 -1.85 -9.14 -18.26
C SER A 113 -3.19 -9.09 -19.00
N ARG A 114 -3.80 -7.91 -19.09
CA ARG A 114 -5.11 -7.74 -19.75
C ARG A 114 -5.01 -7.48 -21.26
N LYS A 115 -3.81 -7.32 -21.85
CA LYS A 115 -3.69 -7.06 -23.29
C LYS A 115 -3.98 -8.27 -24.17
N SER A 116 -3.67 -9.48 -23.69
CA SER A 116 -3.78 -10.72 -24.47
C SER A 116 -3.78 -11.96 -23.57
N LYS A 117 -4.54 -13.01 -23.95
CA LYS A 117 -4.50 -14.36 -23.38
C LYS A 117 -3.13 -15.02 -23.56
N ASN A 118 -2.35 -14.59 -24.55
CA ASN A 118 -0.96 -15.00 -24.78
C ASN A 118 0.00 -13.84 -24.44
N ASN A 119 0.16 -13.56 -23.15
CA ASN A 119 1.07 -12.53 -22.62
C ASN A 119 1.84 -13.12 -21.41
N PRO A 120 3.14 -12.82 -21.24
CA PRO A 120 3.92 -13.35 -20.11
C PRO A 120 3.36 -12.98 -18.73
N TYR A 121 2.64 -11.86 -18.62
CA TYR A 121 1.99 -11.42 -17.38
C TYR A 121 0.60 -12.01 -17.18
N ARG A 122 0.05 -12.77 -18.15
CA ARG A 122 -1.34 -13.26 -18.09
C ARG A 122 -1.64 -14.04 -16.80
N ASN A 123 -0.69 -14.88 -16.37
CA ASN A 123 -0.85 -15.74 -15.21
C ASN A 123 -0.45 -15.07 -13.88
N PHE A 124 -0.12 -13.77 -13.88
CA PHE A 124 0.07 -13.02 -12.63
C PHE A 124 -1.27 -12.75 -11.93
N TYR A 125 -2.38 -12.77 -12.67
CA TYR A 125 -3.73 -12.54 -12.16
C TYR A 125 -4.66 -13.71 -12.48
N ILE A 126 -5.82 -13.72 -11.83
CA ILE A 126 -6.80 -14.81 -11.94
C ILE A 126 -7.80 -14.50 -13.04
N TRP A 127 -7.62 -15.12 -14.20
CA TRP A 127 -8.52 -15.02 -15.35
C TRP A 127 -9.30 -16.31 -15.56
N ARG A 128 -10.61 -16.23 -15.74
CA ARG A 128 -11.46 -17.38 -16.09
C ARG A 128 -12.53 -16.95 -17.08
N ASP A 129 -12.86 -17.84 -18.01
CA ASP A 129 -13.93 -17.59 -18.97
C ASP A 129 -15.31 -17.64 -18.25
N PRO A 130 -16.30 -16.86 -18.71
CA PRO A 130 -17.68 -16.95 -18.22
C PRO A 130 -18.27 -18.37 -18.37
N VAL A 131 -19.19 -18.75 -17.49
CA VAL A 131 -19.92 -20.02 -17.53
C VAL A 131 -21.40 -19.74 -17.79
N ASN A 132 -21.94 -20.25 -18.90
CA ASN A 132 -23.34 -20.05 -19.31
C ASN A 132 -23.77 -18.57 -19.38
N GLY A 133 -22.87 -17.67 -19.79
CA GLY A 133 -23.14 -16.22 -19.86
C GLY A 133 -23.06 -15.48 -18.53
N HIS A 134 -22.68 -16.18 -17.45
CA HIS A 134 -22.48 -15.62 -16.11
C HIS A 134 -21.02 -15.68 -15.67
N GLU A 135 -20.70 -15.07 -14.53
CA GLU A 135 -19.38 -15.12 -13.92
C GLU A 135 -18.90 -16.57 -13.68
N PRO A 136 -17.57 -16.81 -13.62
CA PRO A 136 -17.01 -18.15 -13.49
C PRO A 136 -17.53 -18.99 -12.32
N ASN A 137 -17.93 -18.33 -11.23
CA ASN A 137 -18.60 -18.92 -10.08
C ASN A 137 -19.37 -17.84 -9.30
N ASN A 138 -19.98 -18.21 -8.17
CA ASN A 138 -20.80 -17.33 -7.33
C ASN A 138 -20.05 -16.58 -6.22
N LEU A 139 -18.70 -16.55 -6.25
CA LEU A 139 -17.91 -15.84 -5.22
C LEU A 139 -18.26 -14.34 -5.19
N GLN A 140 -18.42 -13.81 -3.98
CA GLN A 140 -18.79 -12.42 -3.72
C GLN A 140 -17.65 -11.68 -3.01
N PHE A 141 -17.47 -10.40 -3.35
CA PHE A 141 -16.63 -9.45 -2.63
C PHE A 141 -17.48 -8.68 -1.62
N GLY A 142 -17.85 -9.35 -0.52
CA GLY A 142 -18.70 -8.78 0.52
C GLY A 142 -20.03 -8.25 -0.03
N PHE A 143 -20.39 -7.02 0.33
CA PHE A 143 -21.62 -6.37 -0.12
C PHE A 143 -21.48 -5.67 -1.49
N LEU A 144 -20.30 -5.69 -2.10
CA LEU A 144 -20.02 -4.99 -3.37
C LEU A 144 -20.33 -5.83 -4.61
N GLY A 145 -20.85 -7.05 -4.41
CA GLY A 145 -21.30 -7.94 -5.48
C GLY A 145 -20.22 -8.95 -5.89
N SER A 146 -20.20 -9.30 -7.17
CA SER A 146 -19.34 -10.36 -7.72
C SER A 146 -17.85 -10.09 -7.46
N ALA A 147 -17.12 -11.15 -7.11
CA ALA A 147 -15.66 -11.13 -7.05
C ALA A 147 -14.99 -11.15 -8.45
N TRP A 148 -15.79 -11.26 -9.52
CA TRP A 148 -15.33 -11.28 -10.91
C TRP A 148 -15.75 -10.01 -11.64
N LYS A 149 -14.80 -9.42 -12.37
CA LYS A 149 -15.07 -8.30 -13.28
C LYS A 149 -14.83 -8.75 -14.71
N TYR A 150 -15.84 -8.62 -15.56
CA TYR A 150 -15.69 -8.87 -16.99
C TYR A 150 -14.82 -7.78 -17.62
N ASP A 151 -13.78 -8.19 -18.35
CA ASP A 151 -12.90 -7.29 -19.10
C ASP A 151 -13.17 -7.45 -20.60
N LYS A 152 -13.75 -6.42 -21.21
CA LYS A 152 -14.04 -6.38 -22.65
C LYS A 152 -12.77 -6.24 -23.51
N GLU A 153 -11.70 -5.71 -22.93
CA GLU A 153 -10.45 -5.40 -23.63
C GLU A 153 -9.46 -6.56 -23.57
N SER A 154 -9.69 -7.53 -22.67
CA SER A 154 -8.93 -8.77 -22.57
C SER A 154 -9.15 -9.66 -23.79
N LYS A 155 -8.29 -9.50 -24.79
CA LYS A 155 -8.21 -10.38 -25.97
C LYS A 155 -7.51 -11.68 -25.66
#